data_AF-G1V836-F1
#
_entry.id   AF-G1V836-F1
#
_cell.length_a   1.000
_cell.length_b   1.000
_cell.length_c   1.000
_cell.angle_alpha   90.00
_cell.angle_beta   90.00
_cell.angle_gamma   90.00
#
_symmetry.space_group_name_H-M   'P 1'
#
loop_
_entity.id
_entity.type
_entity.pdbx_description
1 polymer ?
#
loop_
_entity_poly.entity_id
_entity_poly.type
_entity_poly.pdbx_seq_one_letter_code
_entity_poly.pdbx_strand_id
1 'polypeptide(L)'
;MWFAESLFTLEENQTGISLGRADQYLYPFYRHDIGNGVITEAEASELLCCWLIKVSRGMWLCSKESAMYFVGYQAFINLVVGGQKRHGDACHKLTYMIMDSFKDLGLCQPALTTRIHNASPRKYLRKIIEVVKLGIGFPVCHFDDCTSSTWTTRPTGGSRARATGGFWTTCAGCSAWAKRS
;
A
#
# COMPACT_ATOMS: atom_id res chain seq x y z
N MET A 1 3.43 12.29 -5.62
CA MET A 1 2.39 11.58 -4.85
C MET A 1 2.16 12.22 -3.49
N TRP A 2 3.18 12.32 -2.64
CA TRP A 2 3.10 12.98 -1.32
C TRP A 2 2.39 14.34 -1.36
N PHE A 3 2.76 15.23 -2.29
CA PHE A 3 2.10 16.54 -2.42
C PHE A 3 0.57 16.46 -2.58
N ALA A 4 0.07 15.50 -3.35
CA ALA A 4 -1.38 15.33 -3.52
C ALA A 4 -2.03 14.85 -2.22
N GLU A 5 -1.43 13.86 -1.55
CA GLU A 5 -1.92 13.34 -0.27
C GLU A 5 -1.92 14.41 0.84
N SER A 6 -0.84 15.20 0.93
CA SER A 6 -0.77 16.32 1.87
C SER A 6 -1.83 17.38 1.58
N LEU A 7 -2.07 17.70 0.30
CA LEU A 7 -3.10 18.67 -0.08
C LEU A 7 -4.50 18.20 0.29
N PHE A 8 -4.83 16.91 0.08
CA PHE A 8 -6.13 16.40 0.52
C PHE A 8 -6.31 16.49 2.04
N THR A 9 -5.23 16.24 2.80
CA THR A 9 -5.26 16.39 4.27
C THR A 9 -5.42 17.85 4.71
N LEU A 10 -5.01 18.81 3.87
CA LEU A 10 -5.16 20.25 4.11
C LEU A 10 -6.54 20.77 3.69
N GLU A 11 -7.11 20.24 2.62
CA GLU A 11 -8.42 20.63 2.10
C GLU A 11 -9.52 20.28 3.10
N GLU A 12 -9.49 19.04 3.61
CA GLU A 12 -10.43 18.58 4.62
C GLU A 12 -9.71 17.72 5.65
N ASN A 13 -10.11 17.85 6.92
CA ASN A 13 -9.65 16.97 8.00
C ASN A 13 -10.33 15.60 7.89
N GLN A 14 -9.90 14.83 6.90
CA GLN A 14 -10.37 13.48 6.60
C GLN A 14 -9.35 12.42 7.03
N THR A 15 -9.84 11.18 7.16
CA THR A 15 -9.05 10.01 7.52
C THR A 15 -9.27 8.89 6.51
N GLY A 16 -8.29 8.00 6.36
CA GLY A 16 -8.42 6.85 5.47
C GLY A 16 -8.11 7.09 3.99
N ILE A 17 -7.56 8.27 3.65
CA ILE A 17 -7.02 8.53 2.31
C ILE A 17 -5.83 7.60 2.10
N SER A 18 -6.02 6.61 1.24
CA SER A 18 -5.08 5.51 1.11
C SER A 18 -4.27 5.64 -0.17
N LEU A 19 -2.99 5.31 -0.07
CA LEU A 19 -2.04 5.31 -1.19
C LEU A 19 -2.39 4.24 -2.23
N GLY A 20 -3.09 3.20 -1.80
CA GLY A 20 -3.50 2.10 -2.64
C GLY A 20 -2.29 1.29 -3.13
N ARG A 21 -2.29 0.86 -4.39
CA ARG A 21 -1.28 -0.06 -4.94
C ARG A 21 -0.02 0.66 -5.42
N ALA A 22 0.75 1.19 -4.47
CA ALA A 22 1.98 1.94 -4.76
C ALA A 22 3.00 1.18 -5.57
N ASP A 23 3.10 -0.12 -5.32
CA ASP A 23 4.01 -1.00 -6.04
C ASP A 23 3.68 -1.12 -7.54
N GLN A 24 2.45 -0.83 -7.99
CA GLN A 24 2.07 -0.94 -9.41
C GLN A 24 2.28 0.35 -10.18
N TYR A 25 1.81 1.50 -9.66
CA TYR A 25 1.92 2.76 -10.40
C TYR A 25 3.29 3.42 -10.28
N LEU A 26 4.09 3.11 -9.25
CA LEU A 26 5.47 3.60 -9.13
C LEU A 26 6.47 2.75 -9.92
N TYR A 27 6.13 1.49 -10.23
CA TYR A 27 7.07 0.56 -10.88
C TYR A 27 7.58 1.00 -12.26
N PRO A 28 6.76 1.59 -13.15
CA PRO A 28 7.26 2.10 -14.43
C PRO A 28 8.33 3.17 -14.28
N PHE A 29 8.17 4.09 -13.31
CA PHE A 29 9.13 5.15 -13.02
C PHE A 29 10.43 4.57 -12.44
N TYR A 30 10.30 3.69 -11.44
CA TYR A 30 11.45 2.98 -10.87
C TYR A 30 12.26 2.24 -11.95
N ARG A 31 11.58 1.49 -12.84
CA ARG A 31 12.26 0.73 -13.89
C ARG A 31 12.96 1.63 -14.91
N HIS A 32 12.33 2.75 -15.27
CA HIS A 32 12.90 3.71 -16.20
C HIS A 32 14.18 4.33 -15.64
N ASP A 33 14.14 4.80 -14.39
CA ASP A 33 15.25 5.55 -13.80
C ASP A 33 16.45 4.64 -13.46
N ILE A 34 16.19 3.41 -13.01
CA ILE A 34 17.23 2.39 -12.83
C ILE A 34 17.83 1.97 -14.18
N GLY A 35 17.00 1.80 -15.21
CA GLY A 35 17.46 1.38 -16.54
C GLY A 35 18.33 2.43 -17.24
N ASN A 36 18.06 3.71 -16.99
CA ASN A 36 18.84 4.82 -17.54
C ASN A 36 20.01 5.26 -16.63
N GLY A 37 20.18 4.62 -15.47
CA GLY A 37 21.22 4.97 -14.50
C GLY A 37 21.05 6.36 -13.87
N VAL A 38 19.82 6.89 -13.83
CA VAL A 38 19.50 8.18 -13.19
C VAL A 38 19.60 8.07 -11.67
N ILE A 39 19.18 6.91 -11.14
CA ILE A 39 19.28 6.57 -9.73
C ILE A 39 19.84 5.15 -9.57
N THR A 40 20.47 4.90 -8.44
CA THR A 40 20.88 3.57 -7.98
C THR A 40 19.78 2.91 -7.15
N GLU A 41 19.89 1.59 -6.95
CA GLU A 41 18.94 0.86 -6.10
C GLU A 41 18.98 1.31 -4.63
N ALA A 42 20.15 1.75 -4.16
CA ALA A 42 20.33 2.28 -2.81
C ALA A 42 19.61 3.63 -2.65
N GLU A 43 19.79 4.54 -3.60
CA GLU A 43 19.09 5.84 -3.60
C GLU A 43 17.58 5.66 -3.73
N ALA A 44 17.12 4.70 -4.57
CA ALA A 44 15.70 4.39 -4.66
C ALA A 44 15.12 3.89 -3.32
N SER A 45 15.85 3.05 -2.60
CA SER A 45 15.46 2.57 -1.27
C SER A 45 15.42 3.71 -0.25
N GLU A 46 16.43 4.60 -0.25
CA GLU A 46 16.47 5.76 0.62
C GLU A 46 15.31 6.73 0.35
N LEU A 47 14.99 6.99 -0.91
CA LEU A 47 13.85 7.82 -1.32
C LEU A 47 12.51 7.22 -0.86
N LEU A 48 12.35 5.91 -0.97
CA LEU A 48 11.17 5.21 -0.44
C LEU A 48 11.09 5.35 1.07
N CYS A 49 12.20 5.20 1.79
CA CYS A 49 12.24 5.39 3.23
C CYS A 49 11.84 6.83 3.62
N CYS A 50 12.41 7.83 2.94
CA CYS A 50 12.07 9.23 3.16
C CYS A 50 10.59 9.50 2.90
N TRP A 51 10.04 8.92 1.83
CA TRP A 51 8.62 9.03 1.51
C TRP A 51 7.74 8.42 2.59
N LEU A 52 8.04 7.21 3.07
CA LEU A 52 7.29 6.55 4.15
C LEU A 52 7.30 7.39 5.45
N ILE A 53 8.44 7.98 5.81
CA ILE A 53 8.55 8.89 6.96
C ILE A 53 7.69 10.15 6.76
N LYS A 54 7.55 10.67 5.54
CA LYS A 54 6.68 11.81 5.28
C LYS A 54 5.21 11.42 5.44
N VAL A 55 4.81 10.30 4.83
CA VAL A 55 3.46 9.75 4.95
C VAL A 55 3.09 9.49 6.41
N SER A 56 4.02 8.98 7.22
CA SER A 56 3.76 8.69 8.64
C SER A 56 3.50 9.94 9.49
N ARG A 57 3.79 11.15 8.99
CA ARG A 57 3.49 12.42 9.69
C ARG A 57 2.08 12.94 9.40
N GLY A 58 1.31 12.31 8.52
CA GLY A 58 -0.09 12.63 8.32
C GLY A 58 -0.86 12.44 9.63
N MET A 59 -1.51 13.49 10.12
CA MET A 59 -2.26 13.45 11.38
C MET A 59 -3.71 13.83 11.12
N TRP A 60 -4.62 13.04 11.69
CA TRP A 60 -6.05 13.31 11.70
C TRP A 60 -6.44 13.96 13.02
N LEU A 61 -7.06 15.14 12.96
CA LEU A 61 -7.51 15.86 14.14
C LEU A 61 -8.88 15.31 14.58
N CYS A 62 -8.96 14.85 15.83
CA CYS A 62 -10.16 14.23 16.38
C CYS A 62 -10.68 15.04 17.57
N SER A 63 -12.01 15.08 17.76
CA SER A 63 -12.58 15.51 19.04
C SER A 63 -12.24 14.49 20.14
N LYS A 64 -12.38 14.89 21.41
CA LYS A 64 -12.08 14.02 22.57
C LYS A 64 -12.90 12.72 22.55
N GLU A 65 -14.16 12.79 22.12
CA GLU A 65 -15.04 11.63 22.01
C GLU A 65 -14.56 10.65 20.94
N SER A 66 -14.24 11.16 19.74
CA SER A 66 -13.71 10.34 18.64
C SER A 66 -12.33 9.74 19.00
N ALA A 67 -11.50 10.47 19.75
CA ALA A 67 -10.20 9.99 20.19
C ALA A 67 -10.28 8.79 21.15
N MET A 68 -11.39 8.61 21.88
CA MET A 68 -11.61 7.42 22.71
C MET A 68 -11.89 6.17 21.86
N TYR A 69 -12.55 6.32 20.71
CA TYR A 69 -12.81 5.23 19.78
C TYR A 69 -11.61 4.93 18.88
N PHE A 70 -10.82 5.94 18.52
CA PHE A 70 -9.68 5.86 17.61
C PHE A 70 -8.38 6.26 18.31
N VAL A 71 -7.91 5.38 19.19
CA VAL A 71 -6.70 5.61 20.00
C VAL A 71 -5.45 5.49 19.12
N GLY A 72 -4.48 6.39 19.35
CA GLY A 72 -3.12 6.25 18.78
C GLY A 72 -2.79 7.15 17.60
N TYR A 73 -3.52 8.26 17.40
CA TYR A 73 -3.26 9.23 16.32
C TYR A 73 -3.12 8.59 14.94
N GLN A 74 -4.01 7.65 14.62
CA GLN A 74 -3.96 6.89 13.38
C GLN A 74 -4.72 7.61 12.26
N ALA A 75 -3.99 8.06 11.23
CA ALA A 75 -4.58 8.62 10.02
C ALA A 75 -5.16 7.55 9.06
N PHE A 76 -5.03 6.27 9.41
CA PHE A 76 -5.51 5.11 8.64
C PHE A 76 -5.07 5.10 7.16
N ILE A 77 -3.86 5.57 6.88
CA ILE A 77 -3.30 5.56 5.53
C ILE A 77 -2.88 4.14 5.20
N ASN A 78 -3.47 3.56 4.17
CA ASN A 78 -3.16 2.20 3.75
C ASN A 78 -2.28 2.16 2.49
N LEU A 79 -1.19 1.40 2.59
CA LEU A 79 -0.28 1.10 1.50
C LEU A 79 -0.42 -0.37 1.11
N VAL A 80 -0.90 -0.62 -0.11
CA VAL A 80 -1.13 -1.96 -0.62
C VAL A 80 0.02 -2.39 -1.51
N VAL A 81 0.51 -3.62 -1.29
CA VAL A 81 1.56 -4.25 -2.09
C VAL A 81 1.13 -5.65 -2.55
N GLY A 82 1.58 -6.06 -3.73
CA GLY A 82 1.31 -7.39 -4.29
C GLY A 82 -0.09 -7.52 -4.90
N GLY A 83 -0.64 -8.73 -4.88
CA GLY A 83 -1.92 -9.09 -5.47
C GLY A 83 -1.81 -9.56 -6.93
N GLN A 84 -2.95 -9.69 -7.60
CA GLN A 84 -3.00 -10.19 -8.98
C GLN A 84 -3.09 -9.05 -10.01
N LYS A 85 -2.44 -9.23 -11.17
CA LYS A 85 -2.70 -8.45 -12.39
C LYS A 85 -3.82 -9.10 -13.21
N ARG A 86 -4.17 -8.52 -14.36
CA ARG A 86 -5.12 -9.14 -15.30
C ARG A 86 -4.64 -10.53 -15.73
N HIS A 87 -3.33 -10.66 -15.95
CA HIS A 87 -2.64 -11.90 -16.27
C HIS A 87 -1.44 -12.06 -15.32
N GLY A 88 -1.55 -12.98 -14.36
CA GLY A 88 -0.45 -13.36 -13.46
C GLY A 88 -0.31 -12.54 -12.17
N ASP A 89 0.79 -12.82 -11.46
CA ASP A 89 1.19 -12.18 -10.20
C ASP A 89 1.64 -10.73 -10.44
N ALA A 90 1.40 -9.87 -9.46
CA ALA A 90 1.77 -8.45 -9.51
C ALA A 90 3.02 -8.10 -8.70
N CYS A 91 3.68 -9.07 -8.05
CA CYS A 91 4.86 -8.79 -7.26
C CYS A 91 6.05 -8.40 -8.15
N HIS A 92 6.66 -7.25 -7.85
CA HIS A 92 7.85 -6.74 -8.53
C HIS A 92 9.01 -6.55 -7.55
N LYS A 93 10.19 -6.18 -8.07
CA LYS A 93 11.33 -5.80 -7.24
C LYS A 93 10.99 -4.67 -6.25
N LEU A 94 10.19 -3.70 -6.70
CA LEU A 94 9.72 -2.58 -5.87
C LEU A 94 8.85 -3.06 -4.69
N THR A 95 8.03 -4.10 -4.88
CA THR A 95 7.22 -4.71 -3.82
C THR A 95 8.10 -5.18 -2.65
N TYR A 96 9.21 -5.87 -2.96
CA TYR A 96 10.15 -6.34 -1.94
C TYR A 96 10.91 -5.19 -1.28
N MET A 97 11.33 -4.19 -2.07
CA MET A 97 12.02 -3.01 -1.56
C MET A 97 11.16 -2.22 -0.57
N ILE A 98 9.86 -2.05 -0.85
CA ILE A 98 8.92 -1.42 0.09
C ILE A 98 8.87 -2.23 1.40
N MET A 99 8.75 -3.56 1.33
CA MET A 99 8.72 -4.40 2.54
C MET A 99 10.01 -4.31 3.36
N ASP A 100 11.16 -4.16 2.68
CA ASP A 100 12.45 -3.93 3.34
C ASP A 100 12.51 -2.54 4.00
N SER A 101 12.05 -1.48 3.33
CA SER A 101 11.97 -0.15 3.93
C SER A 101 11.12 -0.13 5.21
N PHE A 102 10.01 -0.89 5.24
CA PHE A 102 9.20 -1.04 6.47
C PHE A 102 9.95 -1.74 7.58
N LYS A 103 10.76 -2.75 7.24
CA LYS A 103 11.57 -3.47 8.21
C LYS A 103 12.67 -2.60 8.80
N ASP A 104 13.31 -1.79 7.97
CA ASP A 104 14.41 -0.94 8.39
C ASP A 104 13.94 0.25 9.22
N LEU A 105 12.77 0.83 8.89
CA LEU A 105 12.26 2.01 9.58
C LEU A 105 11.44 1.69 10.83
N GLY A 106 10.83 0.51 10.94
CA GLY A 106 10.01 0.13 12.08
C GLY A 106 8.81 1.06 12.32
N LEU A 107 8.26 1.66 11.27
CA LEU A 107 7.17 2.64 11.39
C LEU A 107 5.83 1.97 11.72
N CYS A 108 5.07 2.62 12.60
CA CYS A 108 3.69 2.22 12.93
C CYS A 108 2.67 2.64 11.86
N GLN A 109 3.03 3.56 10.96
CA GLN A 109 2.21 4.09 9.86
C GLN A 109 3.12 4.38 8.66
N PRO A 110 2.66 4.24 7.41
CA PRO A 110 1.33 3.82 6.99
C PRO A 110 1.07 2.32 7.21
N ALA A 111 -0.19 1.90 7.21
CA ALA A 111 -0.56 0.50 7.35
C ALA A 111 -0.15 -0.28 6.08
N LEU A 112 0.77 -1.24 6.22
CA LEU A 112 1.18 -2.10 5.11
C LEU A 112 0.17 -3.23 4.91
N THR A 113 -0.49 -3.25 3.75
CA THR A 113 -1.38 -4.31 3.32
C THR A 113 -0.76 -5.16 2.21
N THR A 114 -0.73 -6.46 2.41
CA THR A 114 -0.21 -7.46 1.47
C THR A 114 -1.37 -8.25 0.88
N ARG A 115 -1.48 -8.27 -0.45
CA ARG A 115 -2.49 -9.09 -1.16
C ARG A 115 -1.89 -10.43 -1.56
N ILE A 116 -2.49 -11.50 -1.05
CA ILE A 116 -2.05 -12.88 -1.25
C ILE A 116 -3.05 -13.63 -2.13
N HIS A 117 -2.53 -14.38 -3.10
CA HIS A 117 -3.31 -15.29 -3.95
C HIS A 117 -2.61 -16.65 -4.04
N ASN A 118 -3.30 -17.68 -4.50
CA ASN A 118 -2.77 -19.06 -4.51
C ASN A 118 -1.51 -19.23 -5.38
N ALA A 119 -1.34 -18.38 -6.39
CA ALA A 119 -0.17 -18.37 -7.27
C ALA A 119 0.94 -17.39 -6.81
N SER A 120 0.85 -16.82 -5.60
CA SER A 120 1.86 -15.88 -5.11
C SER A 120 3.21 -16.59 -4.91
N PRO A 121 4.33 -15.93 -5.26
CA PRO A 121 5.64 -16.56 -5.20
C PRO A 121 6.05 -16.85 -3.75
N ARG A 122 6.66 -18.02 -3.51
CA ARG A 122 7.15 -18.42 -2.17
C ARG A 122 8.12 -17.41 -1.55
N LYS A 123 8.88 -16.68 -2.37
CA LYS A 123 9.77 -15.61 -1.90
C LYS A 123 8.99 -14.46 -1.24
N TYR A 124 7.85 -14.08 -1.80
CA TYR A 124 6.96 -13.05 -1.25
C TYR A 124 6.37 -13.48 0.10
N LEU A 125 5.86 -14.71 0.18
CA LEU A 125 5.31 -15.25 1.43
C LEU A 125 6.35 -15.30 2.56
N ARG A 126 7.60 -15.68 2.26
CA ARG A 126 8.70 -15.64 3.24
C ARG A 126 9.00 -14.22 3.71
N LYS A 127 8.97 -13.25 2.80
CA LYS A 127 9.17 -11.84 3.14
C LYS A 127 8.07 -11.31 4.05
N ILE A 128 6.82 -11.72 3.84
CA ILE A 128 5.69 -11.38 4.73
C ILE A 128 5.99 -11.87 6.14
N ILE A 129 6.43 -13.13 6.28
CA ILE A 129 6.78 -13.71 7.59
C ILE A 129 7.92 -12.93 8.25
N GLU A 130 8.93 -12.50 7.49
CA GLU A 130 10.01 -11.65 8.03
C GLU A 130 9.49 -10.33 8.59
N VAL A 131 8.53 -9.68 7.94
CA VAL A 131 7.93 -8.43 8.45
C VAL A 131 7.05 -8.70 9.67
N VAL A 132 6.24 -9.77 9.66
CA VAL A 132 5.42 -10.17 10.83
C VAL A 132 6.29 -10.40 12.07
N LYS A 133 7.48 -11.01 11.90
CA LYS A 133 8.43 -11.28 13.00
C LYS A 133 8.95 -10.03 13.69
N LEU A 134 8.85 -8.85 13.09
CA LEU A 134 9.27 -7.59 13.71
C LEU A 134 8.31 -7.12 14.81
N GLY A 135 7.10 -7.67 14.88
CA GLY A 135 6.14 -7.36 15.95
C GLY A 135 5.48 -5.99 15.82
N ILE A 136 5.57 -5.32 14.66
CA ILE A 136 4.98 -4.00 14.40
C ILE A 136 3.45 -4.03 14.19
N GLY A 137 2.82 -5.21 14.23
CA GLY A 137 1.38 -5.40 13.98
C GLY A 137 0.98 -5.41 12.49
N PHE A 138 1.94 -5.21 11.59
CA PHE A 138 1.81 -5.24 10.13
C PHE A 138 2.72 -6.35 9.56
N PRO A 139 2.42 -6.92 8.37
CA PRO A 139 1.44 -6.52 7.39
C PRO A 139 0.04 -7.10 7.58
N VAL A 140 -0.96 -6.36 7.10
CA VAL A 140 -2.33 -6.84 6.93
C VAL A 140 -2.38 -7.81 5.75
N CYS A 141 -2.81 -9.05 5.96
CA CYS A 141 -2.89 -10.06 4.92
C CYS A 141 -4.31 -10.12 4.34
N HIS A 142 -4.49 -9.65 3.09
CA HIS A 142 -5.75 -9.75 2.36
C HIS A 142 -5.69 -10.87 1.33
N PHE A 143 -6.60 -11.83 1.42
CA PHE A 143 -6.73 -12.91 0.45
C PHE A 143 -7.57 -12.47 -0.76
N ASP A 144 -7.00 -12.64 -1.95
CA ASP A 144 -7.61 -12.14 -3.17
C ASP A 144 -8.84 -12.94 -3.61
N ASP A 145 -8.93 -14.22 -3.24
CA ASP A 145 -10.06 -15.09 -3.53
C ASP A 145 -11.32 -14.65 -2.76
N CYS A 146 -11.17 -14.41 -1.45
CA CYS A 146 -12.25 -13.90 -0.61
C CYS A 146 -12.67 -12.49 -1.06
N THR A 147 -11.70 -11.62 -1.32
CA THR A 147 -11.98 -10.26 -1.79
C THR A 147 -12.61 -10.29 -3.19
N SER A 148 -12.29 -11.25 -4.04
CA SER A 148 -12.96 -11.42 -5.33
C SER A 148 -14.45 -11.77 -5.16
N SER A 149 -14.74 -12.73 -4.28
CA SER A 149 -16.10 -13.24 -4.05
C SER A 149 -17.06 -12.18 -3.48
N THR A 150 -16.63 -11.38 -2.50
CA THR A 150 -17.47 -10.35 -1.84
C THR A 150 -17.90 -9.23 -2.78
N TRP A 151 -17.19 -9.04 -3.89
CA TRP A 151 -17.45 -7.95 -4.82
C TRP A 151 -18.04 -8.41 -6.15
N THR A 152 -17.98 -9.71 -6.49
CA THR A 152 -18.83 -10.28 -7.55
C THR A 152 -20.31 -10.19 -7.21
N THR A 153 -20.67 -10.06 -5.93
CA THR A 153 -22.04 -9.78 -5.49
C THR A 153 -22.43 -8.31 -5.60
N ARG A 154 -21.48 -7.40 -5.91
CA ARG A 154 -21.73 -5.97 -6.12
C ARG A 154 -21.70 -5.64 -7.62
N PRO A 155 -22.55 -4.72 -8.12
CA PRO A 155 -22.79 -4.55 -9.56
C PRO A 155 -21.63 -3.96 -10.38
N THR A 156 -20.53 -3.57 -9.73
CA THR A 156 -19.44 -2.81 -10.36
C THR A 156 -18.32 -3.73 -10.85
N GLY A 157 -18.31 -3.99 -12.16
CA GLY A 157 -17.29 -4.79 -12.84
C GLY A 157 -15.89 -4.18 -12.72
N GLY A 158 -15.01 -4.83 -11.96
CA GLY A 158 -13.62 -4.38 -11.80
C GLY A 158 -12.88 -5.10 -10.68
N SER A 159 -12.80 -6.43 -10.73
CA SER A 159 -12.41 -7.20 -9.54
C SER A 159 -10.92 -7.16 -9.15
N ARG A 160 -10.03 -6.96 -10.12
CA ARG A 160 -8.59 -7.20 -9.88
C ARG A 160 -7.78 -5.94 -9.57
N ALA A 161 -8.23 -4.77 -10.02
CA ALA A 161 -7.55 -3.47 -9.85
C ALA A 161 -7.77 -2.81 -8.47
N ARG A 162 -8.28 -3.55 -7.48
CA ARG A 162 -8.71 -2.98 -6.19
C ARG A 162 -7.58 -2.69 -5.22
N ALA A 163 -7.82 -1.76 -4.31
CA ALA A 163 -6.91 -1.40 -3.23
C ALA A 163 -7.68 -1.33 -1.91
N THR A 164 -7.03 -1.64 -0.80
CA THR A 164 -7.60 -1.43 0.53
C THR A 164 -7.50 0.06 0.87
N GLY A 165 -8.62 0.64 1.32
CA GLY A 165 -8.73 1.98 1.85
C GLY A 165 -9.04 1.95 3.35
N GLY A 166 -8.40 2.82 4.14
CA GLY A 166 -8.54 2.79 5.59
C GLY A 166 -8.00 1.48 6.20
N PHE A 167 -8.57 1.05 7.33
CA PHE A 167 -8.03 -0.06 8.12
C PHE A 167 -8.23 -1.46 7.46
N TRP A 168 -9.45 -1.79 7.00
CA TRP A 168 -9.76 -3.07 6.32
C TRP A 168 -10.68 -2.94 5.10
N THR A 169 -11.16 -1.73 4.80
CA THR A 169 -12.18 -1.53 3.77
C THR A 169 -11.56 -1.75 2.42
N THR A 170 -12.04 -2.74 1.65
CA THR A 170 -11.63 -2.82 0.25
C THR A 170 -12.31 -1.68 -0.50
N CYS A 171 -11.54 -0.84 -1.18
CA CYS A 171 -12.05 0.23 -2.02
C CYS A 171 -11.90 -0.14 -3.50
N ALA A 172 -12.80 0.40 -4.33
CA ALA A 172 -12.65 0.29 -5.78
C ALA A 172 -11.43 1.11 -6.21
N GLY A 173 -10.44 0.45 -6.81
CA GLY A 173 -9.37 1.14 -7.52
C GLY A 173 -9.84 1.53 -8.92
N CYS A 174 -9.52 2.74 -9.35
CA CYS A 174 -9.97 3.24 -10.66
C CYS A 174 -9.31 2.41 -11.79
N SER A 175 -10.14 1.70 -12.55
CA SER A 175 -9.73 0.81 -13.65
C SER A 175 -9.11 1.52 -14.86
N ALA A 176 -9.02 2.86 -14.84
CA ALA A 176 -8.47 3.66 -15.92
C ALA A 176 -6.97 3.37 -16.17
N TRP A 177 -6.21 3.04 -15.13
CA TRP A 177 -4.79 2.68 -15.24
C TRP A 177 -4.56 1.23 -15.73
N ALA A 178 -5.55 0.35 -15.60
CA ALA A 178 -5.46 -1.05 -16.04
C ALA A 178 -5.65 -1.24 -17.56
N LYS A 179 -5.94 -0.16 -18.31
CA LYS A 179 -6.09 -0.19 -19.78
C LYS A 179 -4.78 0.06 -20.54
N ARG A 180 -3.69 0.45 -19.86
CA ARG A 180 -2.42 0.86 -20.50
C ARG A 180 -1.23 -0.06 -20.24
N SER A 181 -1.43 -1.26 -19.69
CA SER A 181 -0.37 -2.24 -19.40
C SER A 181 -0.68 -3.62 -19.94
#